data_AF-A0A7K3GL86-F1
#
_entry.id   AF-A0A7K3GL86-F1
#
_cell.length_a   1.000
_cell.length_b   1.000
_cell.length_c   1.000
_cell.angle_alpha   90.00
_cell.angle_beta   90.00
_cell.angle_gamma   90.00
#
_symmetry.space_group_name_H-M   'P 1'
#
loop_
_entity.id
_entity.type
_entity.pdbx_description
1 polymer ?
#
loop_
_entity_poly.entity_id
_entity_poly.type
_entity_poly.pdbx_seq_one_letter_code
_entity_poly.pdbx_strand_id
1 'polypeptide(L)'
;MRTGTAHIRLDDGPVLHLRAGEGAWIPADGGAEIPAAGRSERTITTEPGTVAFPLCPHAGVGARGLTELTRFDVPSGWQDWLIQLFNLQVTPFSGHGYSPEAITELLRRPGPRPPTPAALGHDPSPEEFASPAMPRARGARAVAEELMRDPGLDLTVERWAARVLSSARTLRRDFLAGTGLTFEQWRLHCRLGAAAEFLAAGYDVDQVTALVGFASRNGLTRAFKGRFGLTPHEFGRKLRARPGAGGLTQRAAAARRTDDLIRMMRETDTPAPPEMLPPASTPSHTNDIHVLSWMYRGSGYLDIGDQRYERERGVATWIPAELEHVTGLRENSVSLPLGNASTADLHLTAPLQVRFSPAWDDYLMFCSISARSALRPADHNPRHILGLFAEQVAAQRALSVPMPTDPRARAVAMECLRRIAEPGGTQDADIRAEIHRAFRDETGMTLGRWRYAARMRIARDLLAGGARPSAVARRIGYAHLPTFSAAFSRFHGLSPREYQEREAARSR
;
A
#
# COMPACT_ATOMS: atom_id res chain seq x y z
N MET A 1 -2.01 -4.12 19.20
CA MET A 1 -0.93 -5.13 19.24
C MET A 1 -1.44 -6.43 18.64
N ARG A 2 -0.75 -6.99 17.65
CA ARG A 2 -1.09 -8.31 17.09
C ARG A 2 -0.36 -9.43 17.81
N THR A 3 0.94 -9.29 18.00
CA THR A 3 1.82 -10.21 18.75
C THR A 3 2.81 -9.41 19.59
N GLY A 4 3.42 -10.08 20.57
CA GLY A 4 4.46 -9.50 21.41
C GLY A 4 3.95 -8.43 22.36
N THR A 5 4.83 -7.51 22.73
CA THR A 5 4.63 -6.51 23.78
C THR A 5 5.23 -5.16 23.38
N ALA A 6 4.68 -4.09 23.93
CA ALA A 6 5.20 -2.74 23.72
C ALA A 6 5.11 -1.90 25.00
N HIS A 7 6.00 -0.92 25.11
CA HIS A 7 5.99 0.10 26.15
C HIS A 7 5.84 1.47 25.50
N ILE A 8 4.88 2.24 25.97
CA ILE A 8 4.60 3.60 25.50
C ILE A 8 4.85 4.55 26.67
N ARG A 9 5.69 5.55 26.44
CA ARG A 9 5.97 6.63 27.38
C ARG A 9 5.70 7.97 26.69
N LEU A 10 4.91 8.82 27.36
CA LEU A 10 4.72 10.21 26.98
C LEU A 10 5.43 11.07 28.02
N ASP A 11 6.42 11.84 27.60
CA ASP A 11 7.22 12.72 28.46
C ASP A 11 7.80 11.97 29.68
N ASP A 12 7.82 12.61 30.85
CA ASP A 12 8.18 12.00 32.13
C ASP A 12 6.99 11.27 32.79
N GLY A 13 5.95 10.95 32.01
CA GLY A 13 4.73 10.30 32.47
C GLY A 13 4.84 8.78 32.68
N PRO A 14 3.77 8.14 33.16
CA PRO A 14 3.74 6.71 33.41
C PRO A 14 3.94 5.90 32.12
N VAL A 15 4.69 4.80 32.22
CA VAL A 15 4.90 3.87 31.12
C VAL A 15 3.68 2.97 30.99
N LEU A 16 3.02 2.99 29.84
CA LEU A 16 1.94 2.08 29.51
C LEU A 16 2.51 0.82 28.84
N HIS A 17 2.22 -0.34 29.43
CA HIS A 17 2.59 -1.64 28.89
C HIS A 17 1.42 -2.21 28.09
N LEU A 18 1.69 -2.68 26.87
CA LEU A 18 0.74 -3.35 26.00
C LEU A 18 1.19 -4.78 25.70
N ARG A 19 0.22 -5.68 25.54
CA ARG A 19 0.38 -7.08 25.17
C ARG A 19 -0.43 -7.38 23.91
N ALA A 20 -0.21 -8.55 23.31
CA ALA A 20 -1.00 -9.04 22.20
C ALA A 20 -2.51 -8.99 22.52
N GLY A 21 -3.31 -8.46 21.59
CA GLY A 21 -4.73 -8.24 21.82
C GLY A 21 -5.09 -6.88 22.45
N GLU A 22 -4.12 -6.06 22.86
CA GLU A 22 -4.39 -4.73 23.42
C GLU A 22 -4.05 -3.61 22.42
N GLY A 23 -4.63 -2.43 22.60
CA GLY A 23 -4.33 -1.20 21.87
C GLY A 23 -4.11 -0.04 22.84
N ALA A 24 -3.48 1.02 22.34
CA ALA A 24 -3.42 2.30 23.03
C ALA A 24 -3.75 3.45 22.09
N TRP A 25 -4.54 4.38 22.59
CA TRP A 25 -4.72 5.68 21.99
C TRP A 25 -3.65 6.65 22.51
N ILE A 26 -2.93 7.24 21.57
CA ILE A 26 -1.92 8.25 21.86
C ILE A 26 -2.49 9.60 21.39
N PRO A 27 -2.78 10.55 22.29
CA PRO A 27 -3.36 11.83 21.91
C PRO A 27 -2.40 12.64 21.04
N ALA A 28 -2.95 13.42 20.10
CA ALA A 28 -2.16 14.42 19.37
C ALA A 28 -1.66 15.49 20.35
N ASP A 29 -0.49 16.10 20.08
CA ASP A 29 -0.04 17.26 20.87
C ASP A 29 -1.15 18.31 20.78
N GLY A 30 -1.75 18.67 21.92
CA GLY A 30 -2.75 19.73 21.96
C GLY A 30 -2.14 20.98 21.33
N GLY A 31 -2.86 21.62 20.41
CA GLY A 31 -2.39 22.76 19.62
C GLY A 31 -2.12 24.05 20.42
N ALA A 32 -1.62 23.96 21.66
CA ALA A 32 -1.02 25.08 22.36
C ALA A 32 0.40 25.26 21.83
N GLU A 33 0.79 26.51 21.58
CA GLU A 33 2.08 26.93 21.05
C GLU A 33 3.25 26.20 21.72
N ILE A 34 3.84 25.21 21.03
CA ILE A 34 5.09 24.59 21.47
C ILE A 34 6.24 25.51 21.03
N PRO A 35 7.00 26.12 21.97
CA PRO A 35 8.22 26.84 21.63
C PRO A 35 9.21 25.86 21.00
N ALA A 36 10.09 26.34 20.12
CA ALA A 36 11.02 25.53 19.34
C ALA A 36 12.01 24.64 20.15
N ALA A 37 11.92 24.62 21.48
CA ALA A 37 12.82 23.94 22.42
C ALA A 37 12.17 22.84 23.29
N GLY A 38 10.91 22.44 23.09
CA GLY A 38 10.29 21.40 23.92
C GLY A 38 9.25 20.56 23.17
N ARG A 39 9.70 19.64 22.31
CA ARG A 39 8.79 18.57 21.84
C ARG A 39 8.55 17.62 23.00
N SER A 40 7.28 17.28 23.26
CA SER A 40 6.97 16.15 24.12
C SER A 40 7.70 14.89 23.64
N GLU A 41 8.50 14.27 24.51
CA GLU A 41 9.25 13.07 24.20
C GLU A 41 8.29 11.88 24.21
N ARG A 42 7.89 11.43 23.02
CA ARG A 42 7.01 10.28 22.86
C ARG A 42 7.85 9.10 22.43
N THR A 43 8.00 8.11 23.31
CA THR A 43 8.75 6.89 22.99
C THR A 43 7.81 5.69 22.96
N ILE A 44 7.83 4.96 21.84
CA ILE A 44 7.21 3.65 21.71
C ILE A 44 8.35 2.66 21.51
N THR A 45 8.46 1.68 22.41
CA THR A 45 9.45 0.60 22.32
C THR A 45 8.73 -0.74 22.26
N THR A 46 9.28 -1.68 21.50
CA THR A 46 8.69 -3.01 21.28
C THR A 46 9.74 -4.08 21.54
N GLU A 47 9.34 -5.19 22.16
CA GLU A 47 10.22 -6.35 22.30
C GLU A 47 10.40 -7.08 20.96
N PRO A 48 11.50 -7.85 20.77
CA PRO A 48 11.69 -8.68 19.58
C PRO A 48 10.49 -9.61 19.31
N GLY A 49 10.12 -9.77 18.03
CA GLY A 49 8.97 -10.60 17.62
C GLY A 49 7.61 -9.90 17.71
N THR A 50 7.59 -8.63 18.12
CA THR A 50 6.37 -7.82 18.21
C THR A 50 5.87 -7.36 16.83
N VAL A 51 4.57 -7.55 16.58
CA VAL A 51 3.86 -6.95 15.44
C VAL A 51 2.79 -6.00 15.98
N ALA A 52 2.95 -4.72 15.70
CA ALA A 52 2.06 -3.67 16.15
C ALA A 52 1.70 -2.74 14.98
N PHE A 53 0.41 -2.52 14.77
CA PHE A 53 -0.08 -1.68 13.68
C PHE A 53 -0.34 -0.26 14.20
N PRO A 54 0.48 0.73 13.83
CA PRO A 54 0.15 2.12 14.10
C PRO A 54 -1.02 2.52 13.20
N LEU A 55 -2.10 2.97 13.83
CA LEU A 55 -3.25 3.52 13.11
C LEU A 55 -3.23 5.03 13.34
N CYS A 56 -3.11 5.80 12.26
CA CYS A 56 -3.17 7.26 12.30
C CYS A 56 -4.57 7.73 11.87
N PRO A 57 -5.51 7.87 12.81
CA PRO A 57 -6.80 8.46 12.52
C PRO A 57 -6.67 9.92 12.07
N HIS A 58 -7.72 10.44 11.42
CA HIS A 58 -7.72 11.82 10.94
C HIS A 58 -7.72 12.80 12.13
N ALA A 59 -6.79 13.76 12.12
CA ALA A 59 -6.51 14.63 13.27
C ALA A 59 -7.73 15.41 13.81
N GLY A 60 -8.69 15.78 12.95
CA GLY A 60 -9.89 16.54 13.35
C GLY A 60 -10.91 15.75 14.18
N VAL A 61 -10.80 14.42 14.24
CA VAL A 61 -11.71 13.58 15.03
C VAL A 61 -11.14 13.28 16.42
N GLY A 62 -9.81 13.12 16.53
CA GLY A 62 -9.12 12.84 17.80
C GLY A 62 -9.21 13.96 18.85
N ALA A 63 -9.62 15.17 18.45
CA ALA A 63 -9.88 16.27 19.38
C ALA A 63 -11.13 16.04 20.27
N ARG A 64 -12.00 15.06 19.95
CA ARG A 64 -13.23 14.79 20.70
C ARG A 64 -13.00 13.77 21.82
N GLY A 65 -12.36 14.25 22.88
CA GLY A 65 -12.50 13.73 24.25
C GLY A 65 -11.65 12.51 24.63
N LEU A 66 -10.64 12.13 23.85
CA LEU A 66 -9.58 11.21 24.28
C LEU A 66 -8.27 11.99 24.29
N THR A 67 -8.11 12.82 25.33
CA THR A 67 -6.97 13.74 25.50
C THR A 67 -5.81 13.11 26.24
N GLU A 68 -5.99 11.89 26.77
CA GLU A 68 -5.01 11.17 27.56
C GLU A 68 -4.58 9.88 26.86
N LEU A 69 -3.42 9.35 27.28
CA LEU A 69 -2.98 8.01 26.87
C LEU A 69 -3.95 6.97 27.42
N THR A 70 -4.68 6.27 26.55
CA THR A 70 -5.73 5.33 26.97
C THR A 70 -5.49 3.94 26.39
N ARG A 71 -5.36 2.94 27.26
CA ARG A 71 -5.32 1.52 26.86
C ARG A 71 -6.73 0.98 26.62
N PHE A 72 -6.86 0.03 25.71
CA PHE A 72 -8.11 -0.69 25.45
C PHE A 72 -7.84 -2.12 24.95
N ASP A 73 -8.78 -3.02 25.17
CA ASP A 73 -8.74 -4.37 24.61
C ASP A 73 -9.26 -4.37 23.17
N VAL A 74 -8.56 -5.07 22.28
CA VAL A 74 -9.00 -5.30 20.91
C VAL A 74 -9.94 -6.51 20.91
N PRO A 75 -11.21 -6.35 20.52
CA PRO A 75 -12.15 -7.46 20.58
C PRO A 75 -11.83 -8.55 19.56
N SER A 76 -12.24 -9.78 19.86
CA SER A 76 -12.06 -10.92 18.96
C SER A 76 -12.68 -10.65 17.58
N GLY A 77 -11.94 -10.95 16.51
CA GLY A 77 -12.37 -10.79 15.12
C GLY A 77 -12.16 -9.39 14.52
N TRP A 78 -11.80 -8.39 15.32
CA TRP A 78 -11.46 -7.04 14.81
C TRP A 78 -10.05 -6.93 14.24
N GLN A 79 -9.21 -7.92 14.48
CA GLN A 79 -7.78 -7.84 14.15
C GLN A 79 -7.54 -7.65 12.64
N ASP A 80 -8.18 -8.45 11.79
CA ASP A 80 -8.01 -8.31 10.34
C ASP A 80 -8.63 -7.01 9.80
N TRP A 81 -9.69 -6.51 10.45
CA TRP A 81 -10.23 -5.19 10.20
C TRP A 81 -9.22 -4.09 10.52
N LEU A 82 -8.57 -4.13 11.68
CA LEU A 82 -7.53 -3.17 12.06
C LEU A 82 -6.31 -3.23 11.13
N ILE A 83 -5.91 -4.43 10.68
CA ILE A 83 -4.85 -4.59 9.68
C ILE A 83 -5.26 -3.95 8.35
N GLN A 84 -6.51 -4.17 7.91
CA GLN A 84 -7.02 -3.56 6.69
C GLN A 84 -7.15 -2.04 6.83
N LEU A 85 -7.48 -1.52 8.02
CA LEU A 85 -7.48 -0.09 8.30
C LEU A 85 -6.07 0.52 8.13
N PHE A 86 -5.03 -0.14 8.63
CA PHE A 86 -3.65 0.25 8.36
C PHE A 86 -3.34 0.22 6.85
N ASN A 87 -3.74 -0.85 6.15
CA ASN A 87 -3.50 -0.99 4.72
C ASN A 87 -4.12 0.17 3.90
N LEU A 88 -5.34 0.59 4.26
CA LEU A 88 -6.02 1.72 3.63
C LEU A 88 -5.33 3.07 3.89
N GLN A 89 -4.47 3.18 4.92
CA GLN A 89 -3.64 4.38 5.16
C GLN A 89 -2.40 4.42 4.25
N VAL A 90 -1.91 3.25 3.82
CA VAL A 90 -0.63 3.11 3.10
C VAL A 90 -0.79 2.68 1.63
N THR A 91 -2.00 2.32 1.20
CA THR A 91 -2.32 1.88 -0.17
C THR A 91 -3.54 2.63 -0.71
N PRO A 92 -3.49 3.23 -1.91
CA PRO A 92 -4.56 4.07 -2.46
C PRO A 92 -5.67 3.26 -3.13
N PHE A 93 -6.41 2.45 -2.37
CA PHE A 93 -7.58 1.73 -2.88
C PHE A 93 -8.80 2.68 -3.09
N SER A 94 -9.51 2.53 -4.21
CA SER A 94 -10.76 3.18 -4.64
C SER A 94 -11.81 2.15 -5.12
N GLY A 95 -13.08 2.21 -4.63
CA GLY A 95 -14.33 1.49 -5.04
C GLY A 95 -14.25 0.16 -5.84
N HIS A 96 -14.86 -0.98 -5.47
CA HIS A 96 -16.29 -1.29 -5.37
C HIS A 96 -16.54 -2.32 -4.24
N GLY A 97 -16.64 -1.84 -3.00
CA GLY A 97 -16.90 -2.69 -1.84
C GLY A 97 -16.64 -1.93 -0.54
N TYR A 98 -15.65 -1.04 -0.55
CA TYR A 98 -15.51 0.02 0.42
C TYR A 98 -16.00 1.35 -0.18
N SER A 99 -17.27 1.40 -0.61
CA SER A 99 -17.90 2.72 -0.61
C SER A 99 -17.88 3.19 0.85
N PRO A 100 -17.67 4.46 1.13
CA PRO A 100 -17.59 4.84 2.53
C PRO A 100 -18.92 4.66 3.29
N GLU A 101 -20.04 4.53 2.58
CA GLU A 101 -21.33 4.08 3.13
C GLU A 101 -21.22 2.61 3.54
N ALA A 102 -20.61 1.75 2.72
CA ALA A 102 -20.36 0.36 3.06
C ALA A 102 -19.43 0.23 4.27
N ILE A 103 -18.38 1.05 4.41
CA ILE A 103 -17.54 1.08 5.63
C ILE A 103 -18.36 1.48 6.86
N THR A 104 -19.23 2.48 6.73
CA THR A 104 -20.09 2.93 7.83
C THR A 104 -21.13 1.88 8.19
N GLU A 105 -21.76 1.26 7.19
CA GLU A 105 -22.78 0.24 7.37
C GLU A 105 -22.17 -1.07 7.89
N LEU A 106 -20.90 -1.36 7.58
CA LEU A 106 -20.13 -2.46 8.19
C LEU A 106 -19.90 -2.22 9.68
N LEU A 107 -19.77 -0.95 10.09
CA LEU A 107 -19.54 -0.56 11.49
C LEU A 107 -20.87 -0.27 12.23
N ARG A 108 -22.02 -0.24 11.54
CA ARG A 108 -23.36 0.04 12.09
C ARG A 108 -24.24 -1.23 12.03
N ARG A 109 -24.90 -1.59 13.14
CA ARG A 109 -25.78 -2.80 13.25
C ARG A 109 -26.99 -2.81 12.26
N PRO A 110 -27.61 -3.99 12.01
CA PRO A 110 -28.47 -4.26 10.85
C PRO A 110 -29.88 -3.67 10.98
N GLY A 111 -30.36 -3.10 9.87
CA GLY A 111 -31.75 -2.73 9.61
C GLY A 111 -32.11 -3.02 8.14
N PRO A 112 -33.39 -3.03 7.75
CA PRO A 112 -33.82 -3.55 6.45
C PRO A 112 -33.29 -2.71 5.28
N ARG A 113 -32.75 -3.43 4.28
CA ARG A 113 -32.09 -2.91 3.07
C ARG A 113 -33.06 -2.04 2.23
N PRO A 114 -32.67 -0.82 1.80
CA PRO A 114 -33.50 -0.05 0.87
C PRO A 114 -33.34 -0.54 -0.59
N PRO A 115 -34.39 -0.38 -1.42
CA PRO A 115 -34.39 -0.81 -2.82
C PRO A 115 -33.59 0.13 -3.73
N THR A 116 -33.12 -0.42 -4.86
CA THR A 116 -32.36 0.26 -5.92
C THR A 116 -33.21 1.33 -6.62
N PRO A 117 -32.73 2.58 -6.82
CA PRO A 117 -33.46 3.55 -7.63
C PRO A 117 -33.02 3.56 -9.09
N ALA A 118 -34.01 3.77 -9.95
CA ALA A 118 -33.90 3.99 -11.39
C ALA A 118 -33.30 5.37 -11.74
N ALA A 119 -32.70 5.44 -12.93
CA ALA A 119 -32.17 6.67 -13.52
C ALA A 119 -33.29 7.64 -13.92
N LEU A 120 -33.03 8.96 -13.82
CA LEU A 120 -33.24 9.97 -14.86
C LEU A 120 -32.94 11.39 -14.34
N GLY A 121 -32.33 12.22 -15.20
CA GLY A 121 -32.52 13.69 -15.22
C GLY A 121 -31.34 14.58 -14.81
N HIS A 122 -30.72 15.18 -15.83
CA HIS A 122 -29.67 16.23 -15.88
C HIS A 122 -29.27 16.95 -14.58
N ASP A 123 -27.97 16.87 -14.27
CA ASP A 123 -27.33 17.23 -13.00
C ASP A 123 -26.17 18.22 -13.22
N PRO A 124 -25.80 19.10 -12.25
CA PRO A 124 -24.55 19.84 -12.35
C PRO A 124 -23.38 18.86 -12.38
N SER A 125 -22.44 19.10 -13.29
CA SER A 125 -21.37 18.15 -13.59
C SER A 125 -20.41 17.93 -12.40
N PRO A 126 -19.80 16.73 -12.26
CA PRO A 126 -18.77 16.43 -11.26
C PRO A 126 -17.57 17.38 -11.23
N GLU A 127 -17.41 18.21 -12.26
CA GLU A 127 -16.30 19.15 -12.44
C GLU A 127 -16.37 20.36 -11.49
N GLU A 128 -17.55 20.74 -10.98
CA GLU A 128 -17.70 21.88 -10.04
C GLU A 128 -17.10 21.60 -8.64
N PHE A 129 -16.83 20.34 -8.32
CA PHE A 129 -16.32 19.89 -7.00
C PHE A 129 -14.85 19.44 -7.04
N ALA A 130 -14.16 19.65 -8.16
CA ALA A 130 -12.82 19.11 -8.37
C ALA A 130 -11.80 19.64 -7.36
N SER A 131 -10.98 18.73 -6.83
CA SER A 131 -9.78 19.07 -6.07
C SER A 131 -8.85 19.94 -6.92
N PRO A 132 -8.10 20.88 -6.30
CA PRO A 132 -7.19 21.74 -7.05
C PRO A 132 -6.13 20.90 -7.78
N ALA A 133 -5.69 21.38 -8.95
CA ALA A 133 -4.64 20.70 -9.72
C ALA A 133 -3.39 20.46 -8.87
N MET A 134 -2.75 19.30 -9.04
CA MET A 134 -1.56 18.95 -8.27
C MET A 134 -0.33 19.73 -8.76
N PRO A 135 0.50 20.28 -7.86
CA PRO A 135 1.78 20.85 -8.26
C PRO A 135 2.71 19.77 -8.80
N ARG A 136 3.56 20.14 -9.76
CA ARG A 136 4.45 19.19 -10.46
C ARG A 136 5.77 18.94 -9.71
N ALA A 137 6.30 19.95 -9.04
CA ALA A 137 7.57 19.84 -8.34
C ALA A 137 7.45 18.87 -7.14
N ARG A 138 8.41 17.96 -6.98
CA ARG A 138 8.38 16.88 -5.96
C ARG A 138 8.05 17.38 -4.55
N GLY A 139 8.72 18.44 -4.08
CA GLY A 139 8.50 18.99 -2.74
C GLY A 139 7.09 19.58 -2.57
N ALA A 140 6.64 20.38 -3.54
CA ALA A 140 5.28 20.94 -3.53
C ALA A 140 4.21 19.84 -3.65
N ARG A 141 4.46 18.80 -4.46
CA ARG A 141 3.58 17.65 -4.62
C ARG A 141 3.45 16.85 -3.33
N ALA A 142 4.55 16.58 -2.63
CA ALA A 142 4.51 15.91 -1.34
C ALA A 142 3.66 16.69 -0.31
N VAL A 143 3.82 18.02 -0.24
CA VAL A 143 2.99 18.89 0.62
C VAL A 143 1.51 18.82 0.21
N ALA A 144 1.22 18.89 -1.08
CA ALA A 144 -0.15 18.81 -1.61
C ALA A 144 -0.80 17.46 -1.30
N GLU A 145 -0.09 16.35 -1.49
CA GLU A 145 -0.57 15.00 -1.15
C GLU A 145 -0.85 14.87 0.35
N GLU A 146 -0.04 15.49 1.21
CA GLU A 146 -0.27 15.51 2.65
C GLU A 146 -1.47 16.36 3.05
N LEU A 147 -1.64 17.55 2.49
CA LEU A 147 -2.81 18.41 2.74
C LEU A 147 -4.10 17.83 2.14
N MET A 148 -4.02 17.09 1.03
CA MET A 148 -5.18 16.35 0.51
C MET A 148 -5.59 15.22 1.44
N ARG A 149 -4.63 14.56 2.09
CA ARG A 149 -4.90 13.50 3.07
C ARG A 149 -5.45 14.04 4.38
N ASP A 150 -4.88 15.16 4.86
CA ASP A 150 -5.30 15.85 6.08
C ASP A 150 -5.43 17.38 5.83
N PRO A 151 -6.61 17.84 5.37
CA PRO A 151 -6.87 19.27 5.14
C PRO A 151 -6.88 20.09 6.43
N GLY A 152 -6.99 19.43 7.59
CA GLY A 152 -6.98 20.05 8.91
C GLY A 152 -5.63 20.63 9.29
N LEU A 153 -4.53 20.11 8.74
CA LEU A 153 -3.17 20.55 9.07
C LEU A 153 -3.01 22.06 8.91
N ASP A 154 -2.57 22.71 10.00
CA ASP A 154 -2.34 24.15 10.08
C ASP A 154 -0.88 24.53 10.27
N LEU A 155 -0.04 24.05 9.35
CA LEU A 155 1.35 24.45 9.27
C LEU A 155 1.51 25.68 8.38
N THR A 156 2.38 26.60 8.81
CA THR A 156 2.83 27.71 7.97
C THR A 156 3.66 27.20 6.79
N VAL A 157 3.78 28.00 5.73
CA VAL A 157 4.55 27.62 4.54
C VAL A 157 6.04 27.40 4.86
N GLU A 158 6.58 28.10 5.86
CA GLU A 158 7.95 27.94 6.36
C GLU A 158 8.14 26.56 7.00
N ARG A 159 7.17 26.11 7.81
CA ARG A 159 7.20 24.78 8.42
C ARG A 159 7.06 23.67 7.38
N TRP A 160 6.22 23.85 6.38
CA TRP A 160 6.12 22.93 5.24
C TRP A 160 7.43 22.85 4.46
N ALA A 161 8.03 24.00 4.17
CA ALA A 161 9.30 24.07 3.45
C ALA A 161 10.42 23.31 4.19
N ALA A 162 10.51 23.49 5.52
CA ALA A 162 11.47 22.74 6.34
C ALA A 162 11.25 21.22 6.26
N ARG A 163 10.00 20.73 6.27
CA ARG A 163 9.68 19.29 6.17
C ARG A 163 10.12 18.67 4.84
N VAL A 164 10.04 19.42 3.74
CA VAL A 164 10.43 18.93 2.41
C VAL A 164 11.83 19.38 1.99
N LEU A 165 12.65 19.83 2.95
CA LEU A 165 14.03 20.29 2.73
C LEU A 165 14.13 21.36 1.63
N SER A 166 13.20 22.32 1.64
CA SER A 166 13.10 23.41 0.68
C SER A 166 12.97 24.77 1.38
N SER A 167 12.96 25.87 0.62
CA SER A 167 12.67 27.21 1.15
C SER A 167 11.21 27.59 0.93
N ALA A 168 10.64 28.44 1.79
CA ALA A 168 9.26 28.93 1.63
C ALA A 168 9.06 29.65 0.29
N ARG A 169 10.07 30.39 -0.19
CA ARG A 169 10.06 31.05 -1.50
C ARG A 169 9.97 30.04 -2.64
N THR A 170 10.79 29.00 -2.60
CA THR A 170 10.78 27.91 -3.58
C THR A 170 9.42 27.23 -3.59
N LEU A 171 8.91 26.87 -2.40
CA LEU A 171 7.63 26.18 -2.28
C LEU A 171 6.47 27.01 -2.85
N ARG A 172 6.37 28.31 -2.50
CA ARG A 172 5.36 29.22 -3.07
C ARG A 172 5.44 29.32 -4.59
N ARG A 173 6.66 29.49 -5.12
CA ARG A 173 6.89 29.55 -6.58
C ARG A 173 6.45 28.27 -7.26
N ASP A 174 6.77 27.11 -6.68
CA ASP A 174 6.49 25.81 -7.28
C ASP A 174 4.99 25.46 -7.29
N PHE A 175 4.23 25.87 -6.25
CA PHE A 175 2.76 25.81 -6.26
C PHE A 175 2.18 26.69 -7.37
N LEU A 176 2.63 27.94 -7.47
CA LEU A 176 2.13 28.88 -8.47
C LEU A 176 2.45 28.42 -9.89
N ALA A 177 3.68 28.01 -10.16
CA ALA A 177 4.11 27.54 -11.47
C ALA A 177 3.42 26.22 -11.89
N GLY A 178 3.12 25.34 -10.92
CA GLY A 178 2.50 24.04 -11.19
C GLY A 178 0.97 24.08 -11.32
N THR A 179 0.31 25.04 -10.65
CA THR A 179 -1.16 25.00 -10.45
C THR A 179 -1.86 26.31 -10.82
N GLY A 180 -1.12 27.41 -11.00
CA GLY A 180 -1.68 28.75 -11.15
C GLY A 180 -2.19 29.38 -9.85
N LEU A 181 -2.12 28.68 -8.72
CA LEU A 181 -2.57 29.15 -7.40
C LEU A 181 -1.40 29.39 -6.45
N THR A 182 -1.51 30.39 -5.57
CA THR A 182 -0.59 30.48 -4.44
C THR A 182 -0.81 29.30 -3.48
N PHE A 183 0.18 29.00 -2.63
CA PHE A 183 0.06 27.94 -1.63
C PHE A 183 -1.19 28.12 -0.75
N GLU A 184 -1.45 29.36 -0.31
CA GLU A 184 -2.57 29.72 0.56
C GLU A 184 -3.92 29.54 -0.16
N GLN A 185 -4.02 29.92 -1.43
CA GLN A 185 -5.21 29.69 -2.26
C GLN A 185 -5.43 28.21 -2.53
N TRP A 186 -4.38 27.48 -2.92
CA TRP A 186 -4.45 26.04 -3.16
C TRP A 186 -4.92 25.30 -1.92
N ARG A 187 -4.37 25.64 -0.74
CA ARG A 187 -4.75 25.06 0.55
C ARG A 187 -6.20 25.38 0.90
N LEU A 188 -6.65 26.62 0.68
CA LEU A 188 -8.06 26.99 0.89
C LEU A 188 -8.99 26.16 -0.02
N HIS A 189 -8.66 26.02 -1.30
CA HIS A 189 -9.43 25.21 -2.24
C HIS A 189 -9.47 23.73 -1.81
N CYS A 190 -8.34 23.18 -1.37
CA CYS A 190 -8.26 21.82 -0.82
C CYS A 190 -9.19 21.64 0.39
N ARG A 191 -9.17 22.59 1.33
CA ARG A 191 -10.04 22.59 2.53
C ARG A 191 -11.53 22.72 2.20
N LEU A 192 -11.88 23.58 1.24
CA LEU A 192 -13.27 23.77 0.82
C LEU A 192 -13.81 22.57 0.04
N GLY A 193 -12.98 21.95 -0.81
CA GLY A 193 -13.30 20.68 -1.44
C GLY A 193 -13.54 19.59 -0.39
N ALA A 194 -12.64 19.43 0.57
CA ALA A 194 -12.82 18.50 1.68
C ALA A 194 -14.09 18.79 2.50
N ALA A 195 -14.41 20.06 2.74
CA ALA A 195 -15.62 20.45 3.46
C ALA A 195 -16.88 20.00 2.71
N ALA A 196 -16.91 20.15 1.38
CA ALA A 196 -18.01 19.66 0.56
C ALA A 196 -18.15 18.14 0.67
N GLU A 197 -17.03 17.40 0.66
CA GLU A 197 -17.00 15.95 0.84
C GLU A 197 -17.55 15.52 2.21
N PHE A 198 -17.14 16.17 3.29
CA PHE A 198 -17.64 15.85 4.64
C PHE A 198 -19.13 16.22 4.79
N LEU A 199 -19.58 17.33 4.20
CA LEU A 199 -21.01 17.69 4.20
C LEU A 199 -21.85 16.69 3.40
N ALA A 200 -21.35 16.21 2.26
CA ALA A 200 -21.98 15.14 1.47
C ALA A 200 -22.08 13.83 2.27
N ALA A 201 -21.04 13.56 3.05
CA ALA A 201 -20.97 12.47 4.02
C ALA A 201 -21.84 12.68 5.28
N GLY A 202 -22.65 13.73 5.33
CA GLY A 202 -23.63 13.92 6.40
C GLY A 202 -23.10 14.51 7.70
N TYR A 203 -21.81 14.86 7.78
CA TYR A 203 -21.26 15.57 8.95
C TYR A 203 -21.96 16.92 9.13
N ASP A 204 -22.08 17.36 10.39
CA ASP A 204 -22.59 18.68 10.72
C ASP A 204 -21.53 19.78 10.48
N VAL A 205 -21.95 21.03 10.43
CA VAL A 205 -21.06 22.15 10.07
C VAL A 205 -19.93 22.36 11.10
N ASP A 206 -20.13 22.05 12.38
CA ASP A 206 -19.07 22.15 13.39
C ASP A 206 -18.04 21.04 13.22
N GLN A 207 -18.50 19.81 12.98
CA GLN A 207 -17.64 18.68 12.64
C GLN A 207 -16.77 19.03 11.44
N VAL A 208 -17.39 19.51 10.36
CA VAL A 208 -16.67 19.89 9.14
C VAL A 208 -15.67 21.01 9.40
N THR A 209 -16.04 22.04 10.18
CA THR A 209 -15.16 23.15 10.55
C THR A 209 -13.87 22.65 11.21
N ALA A 210 -13.99 21.74 12.17
CA ALA A 210 -12.85 21.13 12.84
C ALA A 210 -12.02 20.24 11.90
N LEU A 211 -12.68 19.37 11.12
CA LEU A 211 -12.03 18.42 10.20
C LEU A 211 -11.18 19.08 9.12
N VAL A 212 -11.63 20.24 8.62
CA VAL A 212 -10.91 21.00 7.58
C VAL A 212 -10.03 22.13 8.15
N GLY A 213 -9.91 22.20 9.48
CA GLY A 213 -8.97 23.09 10.17
C GLY A 213 -9.30 24.58 10.06
N PHE A 214 -10.59 24.93 10.02
CA PHE A 214 -11.02 26.33 10.15
C PHE A 214 -11.12 26.71 11.63
N ALA A 215 -10.62 27.90 11.98
CA ALA A 215 -10.67 28.41 13.35
C ALA A 215 -12.10 28.69 13.86
N SER A 216 -13.07 28.89 12.96
CA SER A 216 -14.47 29.10 13.35
C SER A 216 -15.45 28.71 12.25
N ARG A 217 -16.67 28.32 12.68
CA ARG A 217 -17.82 28.04 11.81
C ARG A 217 -18.12 29.21 10.86
N ASN A 218 -18.02 30.44 11.37
CA ASN A 218 -18.25 31.66 10.58
C ASN A 218 -17.17 31.85 9.50
N GLY A 219 -15.91 31.50 9.80
CA GLY A 219 -14.83 31.50 8.83
C GLY A 219 -15.09 30.51 7.68
N LEU A 220 -15.45 29.27 8.02
CA LEU A 220 -15.83 28.26 7.03
C LEU A 220 -17.01 28.73 6.19
N THR A 221 -18.07 29.21 6.82
CA THR A 221 -19.32 29.63 6.14
C THR A 221 -19.05 30.71 5.10
N ARG A 222 -18.26 31.74 5.44
CA ARG A 222 -17.89 32.82 4.50
C ARG A 222 -17.08 32.29 3.31
N ALA A 223 -16.03 31.51 3.58
CA ALA A 223 -15.17 30.97 2.53
C ALA A 223 -15.92 30.00 1.61
N PHE A 224 -16.75 29.13 2.18
CA PHE A 224 -17.55 28.15 1.46
C PHE A 224 -18.59 28.84 0.57
N LYS A 225 -19.31 29.84 1.09
CA LYS A 225 -20.25 30.65 0.29
C LYS A 225 -19.55 31.42 -0.82
N GLY A 226 -18.36 31.96 -0.57
CA GLY A 226 -17.57 32.64 -1.59
C GLY A 226 -17.16 31.74 -2.76
N ARG A 227 -16.92 30.45 -2.52
CA ARG A 227 -16.52 29.48 -3.56
C ARG A 227 -17.70 28.82 -4.26
N PHE A 228 -18.72 28.41 -3.52
CA PHE A 228 -19.81 27.56 -4.02
C PHE A 228 -21.16 28.28 -4.13
N GLY A 229 -21.25 29.56 -3.74
CA GLY A 229 -22.50 30.34 -3.74
C GLY A 229 -23.52 29.95 -2.66
N LEU A 230 -23.35 28.80 -2.01
CA LEU A 230 -24.22 28.27 -0.95
C LEU A 230 -23.51 28.27 0.39
N THR A 231 -24.26 28.39 1.49
CA THR A 231 -23.70 28.10 2.82
C THR A 231 -23.49 26.58 3.01
N PRO A 232 -22.57 26.15 3.91
CA PRO A 232 -22.38 24.73 4.23
C PRO A 232 -23.68 24.00 4.60
N HIS A 233 -24.57 24.66 5.34
CA HIS A 233 -25.85 24.10 5.76
C HIS A 233 -26.81 23.90 4.58
N GLU A 234 -26.95 24.91 3.71
CA GLU A 234 -27.76 24.81 2.50
C GLU A 234 -27.24 23.74 1.54
N PHE A 235 -25.91 23.67 1.40
CA PHE A 235 -25.21 22.67 0.60
C PHE A 235 -25.49 21.25 1.11
N GLY A 236 -25.28 21.00 2.41
CA GLY A 236 -25.56 19.71 3.03
C GLY A 236 -27.03 19.32 2.95
N ARG A 237 -27.96 20.27 3.11
CA ARG A 237 -29.41 20.02 2.97
C ARG A 237 -29.78 19.61 1.54
N LYS A 238 -29.20 20.28 0.54
CA LYS A 238 -29.43 19.98 -0.88
C LYS A 238 -28.94 18.57 -1.27
N LEU A 239 -27.84 18.12 -0.68
CA LEU A 239 -27.31 16.77 -0.88
C LEU A 239 -28.12 15.69 -0.14
N ARG A 240 -28.56 15.95 1.10
CA ARG A 240 -29.43 15.02 1.86
C ARG A 240 -30.80 14.81 1.23
N ALA A 241 -31.31 15.80 0.48
CA ALA A 241 -32.56 15.68 -0.29
C ALA A 241 -32.43 14.76 -1.52
N ARG A 242 -31.24 14.21 -1.80
CA ARG A 242 -30.93 13.34 -2.95
C ARG A 242 -30.38 11.99 -2.47
N PRO A 243 -31.23 10.98 -2.24
CA PRO A 243 -30.74 9.64 -1.89
C PRO A 243 -30.00 9.03 -3.09
N GLY A 244 -28.68 8.83 -2.99
CA GLY A 244 -27.87 8.13 -3.99
C GLY A 244 -26.84 8.97 -4.77
N ALA A 245 -26.72 10.27 -4.52
CA ALA A 245 -25.84 11.16 -5.29
C ALA A 245 -24.40 11.35 -4.73
N GLY A 246 -23.98 10.60 -3.71
CA GLY A 246 -22.62 10.72 -3.19
C GLY A 246 -22.18 9.47 -2.50
N GLY A 247 -21.32 8.68 -3.13
CA GLY A 247 -20.44 7.80 -2.36
C GLY A 247 -19.48 8.70 -1.56
N LEU A 248 -19.24 8.42 -0.27
CA LEU A 248 -18.30 9.29 0.43
C LEU A 248 -16.91 9.21 -0.24
N THR A 249 -16.11 10.25 -0.04
CA THR A 249 -14.74 10.29 -0.53
C THR A 249 -13.79 9.55 0.41
N GLN A 250 -12.56 9.28 -0.05
CA GLN A 250 -11.52 8.63 0.76
C GLN A 250 -11.28 9.34 2.11
N ARG A 251 -11.35 10.67 2.13
CA ARG A 251 -11.24 11.51 3.35
C ARG A 251 -12.40 11.32 4.30
N ALA A 252 -13.62 11.39 3.78
CA ALA A 252 -14.82 11.25 4.59
C ALA A 252 -14.96 9.83 5.17
N ALA A 253 -14.50 8.83 4.42
CA ALA A 253 -14.29 7.47 4.93
C ALA A 253 -13.27 7.41 6.08
N ALA A 254 -12.16 8.16 5.98
CA ALA A 254 -11.12 8.22 7.01
C ALA A 254 -11.60 8.81 8.33
N ALA A 255 -12.41 9.87 8.25
CA ALA A 255 -13.01 10.46 9.44
C ALA A 255 -13.99 9.48 10.11
N ARG A 256 -14.86 8.79 9.35
CA ARG A 256 -15.83 7.85 9.92
C ARG A 256 -15.14 6.67 10.61
N ARG A 257 -14.09 6.13 9.98
CA ARG A 257 -13.22 5.11 10.59
C ARG A 257 -12.67 5.55 11.95
N THR A 258 -12.35 6.83 12.10
CA THR A 258 -11.85 7.35 13.38
C THR A 258 -12.95 7.39 14.43
N ASP A 259 -14.15 7.86 14.07
CA ASP A 259 -15.31 7.88 14.99
C ASP A 259 -15.62 6.47 15.52
N ASP A 260 -15.54 5.45 14.67
CA ASP A 260 -15.78 4.06 15.06
C ASP A 260 -14.68 3.49 15.97
N LEU A 261 -13.41 3.84 15.74
CA LEU A 261 -12.32 3.49 16.67
C LEU A 261 -12.54 4.14 18.04
N ILE A 262 -12.94 5.42 18.08
CA ILE A 262 -13.24 6.12 19.33
C ILE A 262 -14.43 5.46 20.06
N ARG A 263 -15.47 5.04 19.32
CA ARG A 263 -16.60 4.32 19.92
C ARG A 263 -16.17 2.98 20.51
N MET A 264 -15.38 2.19 19.78
CA MET A 264 -14.81 0.93 20.29
C MET A 264 -14.08 1.11 21.62
N MET A 265 -13.39 2.24 21.81
CA MET A 265 -12.68 2.52 23.05
C MET A 265 -13.57 2.97 24.22
N ARG A 266 -14.77 3.51 23.96
CA ARG A 266 -15.62 4.14 24.99
C ARG A 266 -16.68 3.20 25.59
N GLU A 267 -17.13 2.18 24.88
CA GLU A 267 -18.30 1.37 25.26
C GLU A 267 -17.94 -0.02 25.81
N THR A 268 -18.69 -0.46 26.84
CA THR A 268 -18.67 -1.82 27.43
C THR A 268 -19.42 -2.85 26.58
N ASP A 269 -20.25 -2.41 25.64
CA ASP A 269 -21.05 -3.25 24.76
C ASP A 269 -20.42 -3.28 23.35
N THR A 270 -19.34 -4.04 23.25
CA THR A 270 -18.45 -4.05 22.09
C THR A 270 -19.20 -4.47 20.82
N PRO A 271 -19.16 -3.68 19.71
CA PRO A 271 -19.78 -4.08 18.46
C PRO A 271 -19.12 -5.36 17.92
N ALA A 272 -19.96 -6.30 17.47
CA ALA A 272 -19.49 -7.50 16.77
C ALA A 272 -18.68 -7.08 15.52
N PRO A 273 -17.55 -7.75 15.23
CA PRO A 273 -16.78 -7.46 14.03
C PRO A 273 -17.68 -7.63 12.79
N PRO A 274 -17.52 -6.79 11.76
CA PRO A 274 -18.29 -6.94 10.54
C PRO A 274 -18.01 -8.33 9.91
N GLU A 275 -19.04 -8.98 9.38
CA GLU A 275 -19.01 -10.40 8.99
C GLU A 275 -17.90 -10.71 7.96
N MET A 276 -17.67 -9.82 6.99
CA MET A 276 -16.65 -9.98 5.95
C MET A 276 -16.03 -8.64 5.54
N LEU A 277 -14.73 -8.66 5.22
CA LEU A 277 -14.04 -7.53 4.59
C LEU A 277 -14.55 -7.39 3.14
N PRO A 278 -15.04 -6.23 2.68
CA PRO A 278 -15.50 -6.13 1.30
C PRO A 278 -14.32 -6.09 0.30
N PRO A 279 -14.61 -6.25 -0.99
CA PRO A 279 -13.61 -6.11 -2.05
C PRO A 279 -13.12 -4.66 -2.23
N ALA A 280 -11.93 -4.49 -2.81
CA ALA A 280 -11.30 -3.19 -3.07
C ALA A 280 -10.41 -3.24 -4.32
N SER A 281 -10.16 -2.11 -4.99
CA SER A 281 -9.17 -2.03 -6.07
C SER A 281 -8.48 -0.68 -6.09
N THR A 282 -7.28 -0.55 -6.66
CA THR A 282 -6.70 0.77 -6.95
C THR A 282 -7.33 1.31 -8.24
N PRO A 283 -7.31 2.63 -8.48
CA PRO A 283 -7.54 3.12 -9.84
C PRO A 283 -6.38 2.66 -10.74
N SER A 284 -6.54 2.79 -12.06
CA SER A 284 -5.42 2.61 -12.98
C SER A 284 -4.36 3.67 -12.70
N HIS A 285 -3.11 3.23 -12.48
CA HIS A 285 -2.00 4.13 -12.19
C HIS A 285 -0.65 3.51 -12.55
N THR A 286 0.37 4.36 -12.62
CA THR A 286 1.78 3.98 -12.72
C THR A 286 2.50 4.34 -11.41
N ASN A 287 3.48 3.53 -11.03
CA ASN A 287 4.41 3.87 -9.95
C ASN A 287 5.75 4.30 -10.57
N ASP A 288 6.40 5.32 -10.03
CA ASP A 288 7.78 5.70 -10.38
C ASP A 288 8.84 4.80 -9.69
N ILE A 289 8.37 3.91 -8.82
CA ILE A 289 9.15 2.94 -8.06
C ILE A 289 8.60 1.54 -8.25
N HIS A 290 9.46 0.53 -8.05
CA HIS A 290 9.01 -0.84 -7.96
C HIS A 290 8.28 -1.08 -6.64
N VAL A 291 7.23 -1.90 -6.66
CA VAL A 291 6.43 -2.22 -5.46
C VAL A 291 6.41 -3.72 -5.24
N LEU A 292 6.67 -4.15 -4.01
CA LEU A 292 6.45 -5.52 -3.56
C LEU A 292 5.20 -5.55 -2.68
N SER A 293 4.19 -6.31 -3.09
CA SER A 293 2.93 -6.45 -2.35
C SER A 293 2.60 -7.92 -2.08
N TRP A 294 2.06 -8.22 -0.91
CA TRP A 294 1.84 -9.60 -0.46
C TRP A 294 0.41 -9.82 0.00
N MET A 295 -0.19 -10.93 -0.45
CA MET A 295 -1.51 -11.36 -0.01
C MET A 295 -1.43 -12.07 1.34
N TYR A 296 -1.75 -11.36 2.42
CA TYR A 296 -1.82 -11.95 3.76
C TYR A 296 -3.03 -12.90 3.90
N ARG A 297 -4.19 -12.47 3.39
CA ARG A 297 -5.46 -13.20 3.52
C ARG A 297 -6.25 -13.16 2.21
N GLY A 298 -6.96 -14.24 1.93
CA GLY A 298 -7.86 -14.35 0.79
C GLY A 298 -7.14 -14.29 -0.56
N SER A 299 -7.76 -13.66 -1.55
CA SER A 299 -7.26 -13.58 -2.92
C SER A 299 -7.51 -12.21 -3.56
N GLY A 300 -6.84 -11.98 -4.68
CA GLY A 300 -6.87 -10.72 -5.40
C GLY A 300 -6.27 -10.88 -6.78
N TYR A 301 -6.12 -9.77 -7.48
CA TYR A 301 -5.56 -9.74 -8.81
C TYR A 301 -4.67 -8.53 -9.00
N LEU A 302 -3.80 -8.60 -10.01
CA LEU A 302 -3.02 -7.50 -10.54
C LEU A 302 -3.18 -7.50 -12.04
N ASP A 303 -3.73 -6.42 -12.59
CA ASP A 303 -3.87 -6.22 -14.03
C ASP A 303 -2.75 -5.30 -14.52
N ILE A 304 -2.01 -5.73 -15.54
CA ILE A 304 -0.97 -4.94 -16.22
C ILE A 304 -1.19 -5.07 -17.72
N GLY A 305 -1.63 -3.99 -18.35
CA GLY A 305 -2.19 -4.03 -19.71
C GLY A 305 -3.32 -5.07 -19.80
N ASP A 306 -3.29 -5.93 -20.82
CA ASP A 306 -4.32 -6.98 -21.01
C ASP A 306 -4.06 -8.25 -20.18
N GLN A 307 -3.07 -8.27 -19.29
CA GLN A 307 -2.70 -9.45 -18.52
C GLN A 307 -3.15 -9.33 -17.08
N ARG A 308 -3.95 -10.31 -16.63
CA ARG A 308 -4.32 -10.50 -15.23
C ARG A 308 -3.41 -11.53 -14.56
N TYR A 309 -2.88 -11.16 -13.41
CA TYR A 309 -2.11 -12.03 -12.52
C TYR A 309 -2.94 -12.28 -11.26
N GLU A 310 -3.48 -13.50 -11.10
CA GLU A 310 -4.18 -13.89 -9.87
C GLU A 310 -3.20 -14.00 -8.70
N ARG A 311 -3.67 -13.61 -7.50
CA ARG A 311 -2.86 -13.55 -6.28
C ARG A 311 -3.62 -14.23 -5.17
N GLU A 312 -3.08 -15.33 -4.67
CA GLU A 312 -3.63 -16.10 -3.54
C GLU A 312 -2.89 -15.78 -2.25
N ARG A 313 -3.46 -16.14 -1.10
CA ARG A 313 -2.79 -16.04 0.20
C ARG A 313 -1.36 -16.59 0.16
N GLY A 314 -0.43 -15.85 0.74
CA GLY A 314 1.01 -16.16 0.75
C GLY A 314 1.76 -15.65 -0.48
N VAL A 315 1.07 -15.23 -1.55
CA VAL A 315 1.72 -14.74 -2.77
C VAL A 315 2.20 -13.31 -2.59
N ALA A 316 3.52 -13.12 -2.66
CA ALA A 316 4.17 -11.83 -2.81
C ALA A 316 4.43 -11.56 -4.30
N THR A 317 4.00 -10.38 -4.77
CA THR A 317 4.05 -9.95 -6.15
C THR A 317 4.93 -8.71 -6.27
N TRP A 318 5.98 -8.84 -7.08
CA TRP A 318 6.77 -7.74 -7.61
C TRP A 318 6.01 -7.05 -8.74
N ILE A 319 5.81 -5.74 -8.59
CA ILE A 319 5.16 -4.86 -9.56
C ILE A 319 6.24 -3.90 -10.06
N PRO A 320 6.65 -4.00 -11.34
CA PRO A 320 7.64 -3.09 -11.88
C PRO A 320 7.18 -1.63 -11.90
N ALA A 321 8.13 -0.71 -11.72
CA ALA A 321 7.90 0.71 -11.95
C ALA A 321 7.49 0.96 -13.42
N GLU A 322 6.84 2.09 -13.66
CA GLU A 322 6.46 2.63 -14.97
C GLU A 322 5.45 1.77 -15.75
N LEU A 323 4.98 0.67 -15.19
CA LEU A 323 3.89 -0.13 -15.75
C LEU A 323 2.55 0.37 -15.21
N GLU A 324 1.64 0.69 -16.12
CA GLU A 324 0.25 0.99 -15.76
C GLU A 324 -0.41 -0.28 -15.24
N HIS A 325 -1.04 -0.19 -14.07
CA HIS A 325 -1.62 -1.35 -13.40
C HIS A 325 -2.80 -1.01 -12.50
N VAL A 326 -3.60 -2.04 -12.24
CA VAL A 326 -4.68 -2.06 -11.25
C VAL A 326 -4.45 -3.22 -10.31
N THR A 327 -4.45 -2.96 -8.99
CA THR A 327 -4.41 -4.02 -7.98
C THR A 327 -5.80 -4.18 -7.36
N GLY A 328 -6.37 -5.37 -7.40
CA GLY A 328 -7.66 -5.70 -6.80
C GLY A 328 -7.57 -6.71 -5.66
N LEU A 329 -8.50 -6.59 -4.71
CA LEU A 329 -8.78 -7.49 -3.60
C LEU A 329 -10.20 -8.01 -3.75
N ARG A 330 -10.37 -9.32 -3.60
CA ARG A 330 -11.70 -9.91 -3.51
C ARG A 330 -12.25 -9.70 -2.10
N GLU A 331 -13.52 -10.07 -1.91
CA GLU A 331 -14.11 -10.10 -0.59
C GLU A 331 -13.25 -10.96 0.37
N ASN A 332 -13.29 -10.62 1.64
CA ASN A 332 -12.58 -11.26 2.74
C ASN A 332 -11.05 -11.33 2.58
N SER A 333 -10.46 -10.38 1.84
CA SER A 333 -9.05 -10.42 1.43
C SER A 333 -8.25 -9.20 1.90
N VAL A 334 -6.98 -9.41 2.20
CA VAL A 334 -6.04 -8.38 2.66
C VAL A 334 -4.71 -8.55 1.94
N SER A 335 -4.27 -7.49 1.27
CA SER A 335 -2.91 -7.39 0.71
C SER A 335 -2.14 -6.30 1.43
N LEU A 336 -0.92 -6.59 1.88
CA LEU A 336 -0.05 -5.60 2.51
C LEU A 336 1.14 -5.26 1.58
N PRO A 337 1.55 -3.99 1.50
CA PRO A 337 2.78 -3.63 0.83
C PRO A 337 3.98 -4.04 1.69
N LEU A 338 4.91 -4.82 1.16
CA LEU A 338 6.11 -5.27 1.88
C LEU A 338 7.28 -4.32 1.75
N GLY A 339 7.42 -3.65 0.60
CA GLY A 339 8.55 -2.79 0.32
C GLY A 339 8.47 -2.15 -1.07
N ASN A 340 9.44 -1.30 -1.36
CA ASN A 340 9.62 -0.69 -2.66
C ASN A 340 11.12 -0.62 -3.01
N ALA A 341 11.41 -0.40 -4.29
CA ALA A 341 12.78 -0.21 -4.77
C ALA A 341 12.82 0.87 -5.85
N SER A 342 13.92 1.61 -5.92
CA SER A 342 14.19 2.51 -7.05
C SER A 342 14.43 1.72 -8.33
N THR A 343 14.12 2.33 -9.48
CA THR A 343 14.43 1.77 -10.80
C THR A 343 15.93 1.56 -11.04
N ALA A 344 16.78 2.29 -10.32
CA ALA A 344 18.23 2.11 -10.34
C ALA A 344 18.71 0.88 -9.55
N ASP A 345 17.91 0.37 -8.61
CA ASP A 345 18.35 -0.64 -7.65
C ASP A 345 18.13 -2.07 -8.15
N LEU A 346 17.21 -2.28 -9.08
CA LEU A 346 16.82 -3.62 -9.50
C LEU A 346 16.36 -3.65 -10.97
N HIS A 347 17.00 -4.47 -11.81
CA HIS A 347 16.61 -4.64 -13.21
C HIS A 347 15.51 -5.70 -13.40
N LEU A 348 14.47 -5.68 -12.55
CA LEU A 348 13.28 -6.53 -12.74
C LEU A 348 12.17 -5.75 -13.45
N THR A 349 12.09 -5.93 -14.77
CA THR A 349 11.17 -5.23 -15.67
C THR A 349 9.85 -5.97 -15.92
N ALA A 350 9.64 -7.13 -15.27
CA ALA A 350 8.45 -7.95 -15.44
C ALA A 350 7.84 -8.35 -14.08
N PRO A 351 6.50 -8.48 -13.99
CA PRO A 351 5.84 -8.92 -12.76
C PRO A 351 6.30 -10.31 -12.33
N LEU A 352 6.59 -10.51 -11.06
CA LEU A 352 7.08 -11.77 -10.51
C LEU A 352 6.34 -12.12 -9.23
N GLN A 353 5.86 -13.35 -9.14
CA GLN A 353 5.13 -13.86 -7.99
C GLN A 353 5.94 -14.97 -7.32
N VAL A 354 6.02 -14.91 -5.99
CA VAL A 354 6.55 -16.01 -5.17
C VAL A 354 5.60 -16.28 -4.02
N ARG A 355 5.58 -17.52 -3.55
CA ARG A 355 4.75 -17.91 -2.41
C ARG A 355 5.62 -18.02 -1.15
N PHE A 356 5.22 -17.33 -0.10
CA PHE A 356 5.71 -17.53 1.25
C PHE A 356 4.80 -18.50 2.01
N SER A 357 5.40 -19.29 2.91
CA SER A 357 4.68 -20.16 3.84
C SER A 357 3.99 -19.33 4.93
N PRO A 358 2.84 -19.78 5.48
CA PRO A 358 2.16 -19.14 6.62
C PRO A 358 3.04 -18.82 7.83
N ALA A 359 4.13 -19.58 8.03
CA ALA A 359 5.09 -19.34 9.11
C ALA A 359 5.80 -17.97 9.02
N TRP A 360 5.74 -17.31 7.86
CA TRP A 360 6.31 -15.99 7.63
C TRP A 360 5.33 -14.84 7.89
N ASP A 361 4.05 -15.10 8.18
CA ASP A 361 3.00 -14.07 8.18
C ASP A 361 3.34 -12.88 9.09
N ASP A 362 3.68 -13.14 10.36
CA ASP A 362 3.99 -12.08 11.32
C ASP A 362 5.26 -11.31 10.94
N TYR A 363 6.26 -12.01 10.39
CA TYR A 363 7.48 -11.38 9.92
C TYR A 363 7.24 -10.47 8.69
N LEU A 364 6.43 -10.93 7.73
CA LEU A 364 6.07 -10.14 6.56
C LEU A 364 5.19 -8.92 6.94
N MET A 365 4.30 -9.07 7.92
CA MET A 365 3.59 -7.93 8.51
C MET A 365 4.54 -6.93 9.16
N PHE A 366 5.51 -7.41 9.95
CA PHE A 366 6.55 -6.58 10.54
C PHE A 366 7.34 -5.82 9.48
N CYS A 367 7.72 -6.45 8.37
CA CYS A 367 8.35 -5.77 7.24
C CYS A 367 7.45 -4.68 6.65
N SER A 368 6.16 -4.96 6.44
CA SER A 368 5.19 -3.98 5.93
C SER A 368 5.06 -2.76 6.85
N ILE A 369 4.91 -2.98 8.16
CA ILE A 369 4.84 -1.92 9.17
C ILE A 369 6.13 -1.10 9.21
N SER A 370 7.28 -1.76 9.22
CA SER A 370 8.58 -1.09 9.29
C SER A 370 8.86 -0.23 8.06
N ALA A 371 8.38 -0.68 6.89
CA ALA A 371 8.51 0.06 5.64
C ALA A 371 7.57 1.27 5.53
N ARG A 372 6.52 1.36 6.35
CA ARG A 372 5.44 2.36 6.22
C ARG A 372 5.15 3.18 7.48
N SER A 373 5.91 2.97 8.55
CA SER A 373 5.74 3.69 9.80
C SER A 373 7.08 4.00 10.48
N ALA A 374 7.04 4.88 11.49
CA ALA A 374 8.18 5.14 12.35
C ALA A 374 8.46 4.00 13.35
N LEU A 375 7.55 3.03 13.47
CA LEU A 375 7.70 1.87 14.35
C LEU A 375 8.54 0.80 13.64
N ARG A 376 9.86 0.91 13.78
CA ARG A 376 10.85 0.05 13.12
C ARG A 376 12.17 0.01 13.89
N PRO A 377 13.03 -1.01 13.67
CA PRO A 377 14.38 -1.05 14.25
C PRO A 377 15.24 0.15 13.83
N ALA A 378 16.19 0.54 14.68
CA ALA A 378 17.13 1.62 14.39
C ALA A 378 18.00 1.34 13.15
N ASP A 379 18.35 0.09 12.93
CA ASP A 379 19.12 -0.44 11.80
C ASP A 379 18.23 -0.93 10.65
N HIS A 380 16.95 -0.51 10.60
CA HIS A 380 16.01 -0.94 9.58
C HIS A 380 16.55 -0.71 8.17
N ASN A 381 16.79 -1.81 7.46
CA ASN A 381 17.20 -1.80 6.06
C ASN A 381 16.00 -2.11 5.15
N PRO A 382 15.50 -1.13 4.37
CA PRO A 382 14.36 -1.35 3.48
C PRO A 382 14.65 -2.36 2.37
N ARG A 383 15.92 -2.64 2.06
CA ARG A 383 16.32 -3.63 1.06
C ARG A 383 16.31 -5.07 1.57
N HIS A 384 16.23 -5.29 2.89
CA HIS A 384 16.28 -6.62 3.46
C HIS A 384 15.18 -7.54 2.90
N ILE A 385 13.94 -7.04 2.85
CA ILE A 385 12.81 -7.78 2.31
C ILE A 385 12.95 -8.07 0.79
N LEU A 386 13.64 -7.19 0.06
CA LEU A 386 13.94 -7.42 -1.36
C LEU A 386 14.95 -8.56 -1.54
N GLY A 387 15.95 -8.64 -0.64
CA GLY A 387 16.87 -9.76 -0.56
C GLY A 387 16.15 -11.07 -0.29
N LEU A 388 15.30 -11.11 0.74
CA LEU A 388 14.47 -12.28 1.07
C LEU A 388 13.54 -12.69 -0.08
N PHE A 389 12.92 -11.74 -0.75
CA PHE A 389 12.13 -12.02 -1.95
C PHE A 389 13.00 -12.65 -3.05
N ALA A 390 14.19 -12.11 -3.31
CA ALA A 390 15.10 -12.66 -4.31
C ALA A 390 15.58 -14.08 -3.95
N GLU A 391 15.84 -14.35 -2.67
CA GLU A 391 16.13 -15.70 -2.16
C GLU A 391 14.95 -16.65 -2.39
N GLN A 392 13.72 -16.20 -2.09
CA GLN A 392 12.51 -17.01 -2.29
C GLN A 392 12.27 -17.31 -3.78
N VAL A 393 12.53 -16.35 -4.66
CA VAL A 393 12.52 -16.55 -6.12
C VAL A 393 13.51 -17.66 -6.51
N ALA A 394 14.74 -17.60 -5.99
CA ALA A 394 15.78 -18.58 -6.29
C ALA A 394 15.40 -19.97 -5.76
N ALA A 395 14.89 -20.07 -4.54
CA ALA A 395 14.44 -21.31 -3.93
C ALA A 395 13.29 -21.97 -4.72
N GLN A 396 12.30 -21.19 -5.17
CA GLN A 396 11.21 -21.71 -5.99
C GLN A 396 11.71 -22.21 -7.36
N ARG A 397 12.63 -21.47 -7.99
CA ARG A 397 13.28 -21.89 -9.25
C ARG A 397 14.12 -23.16 -9.09
N ALA A 398 14.71 -23.36 -7.91
CA ALA A 398 15.52 -24.54 -7.60
C ALA A 398 14.69 -25.83 -7.67
N LEU A 399 13.37 -25.77 -7.50
CA LEU A 399 12.47 -26.93 -7.66
C LEU A 399 12.40 -27.43 -9.11
N SER A 400 12.66 -26.55 -10.08
CA SER A 400 12.59 -26.86 -11.51
C SER A 400 13.89 -27.47 -12.07
N VAL A 401 14.96 -27.53 -11.27
CA VAL A 401 16.32 -27.87 -11.72
C VAL A 401 17.02 -28.81 -10.74
N PRO A 402 17.90 -29.71 -11.20
CA PRO A 402 18.70 -30.56 -10.32
C PRO A 402 19.71 -29.68 -9.59
N MET A 403 19.68 -29.71 -8.26
CA MET A 403 20.58 -28.90 -7.44
C MET A 403 21.74 -29.74 -6.93
N PRO A 404 22.97 -29.20 -6.92
CA PRO A 404 24.05 -29.84 -6.17
C PRO A 404 23.72 -29.88 -4.67
N THR A 405 24.20 -30.91 -4.01
CA THR A 405 24.14 -31.14 -2.57
C THR A 405 25.32 -30.53 -1.83
N ASP A 406 26.50 -30.41 -2.47
CA ASP A 406 27.64 -29.69 -1.89
C ASP A 406 27.24 -28.24 -1.51
N PRO A 407 27.45 -27.80 -0.25
CA PRO A 407 26.99 -26.49 0.20
C PRO A 407 27.56 -25.30 -0.59
N ARG A 408 28.81 -25.40 -1.05
CA ARG A 408 29.47 -24.31 -1.79
C ARG A 408 28.95 -24.24 -3.22
N ALA A 409 28.84 -25.39 -3.89
CA ALA A 409 28.25 -25.47 -5.22
C ALA A 409 26.76 -25.09 -5.21
N ARG A 410 26.04 -25.47 -4.15
CA ARG A 410 24.63 -25.07 -3.93
C ARG A 410 24.49 -23.57 -3.74
N ALA A 411 25.39 -22.92 -3.00
CA ALA A 411 25.40 -21.46 -2.86
C ALA A 411 25.61 -20.77 -4.22
N VAL A 412 26.58 -21.24 -5.03
CA VAL A 412 26.81 -20.73 -6.39
C VAL A 412 25.59 -20.96 -7.29
N ALA A 413 24.96 -22.13 -7.22
CA ALA A 413 23.73 -22.43 -7.94
C ALA A 413 22.60 -21.46 -7.54
N MET A 414 22.43 -21.21 -6.24
CA MET A 414 21.40 -20.30 -5.74
C MET A 414 21.63 -18.86 -6.20
N GLU A 415 22.88 -18.39 -6.18
CA GLU A 415 23.24 -17.06 -6.69
C GLU A 415 22.98 -16.95 -8.20
N CYS A 416 23.30 -17.99 -8.98
CA CYS A 416 22.96 -18.05 -10.40
C CYS A 416 21.43 -17.96 -10.63
N LEU A 417 20.62 -18.62 -9.79
CA LEU A 417 19.16 -18.57 -9.89
C LEU A 417 18.60 -17.21 -9.47
N ARG A 418 19.22 -16.54 -8.49
CA ARG A 418 18.87 -15.18 -8.07
C ARG A 418 19.07 -14.19 -9.22
N ARG A 419 20.18 -14.31 -9.94
CA ARG A 419 20.57 -13.43 -11.06
C ARG A 419 20.34 -14.03 -12.45
N ILE A 420 19.34 -14.90 -12.59
CA ILE A 420 19.12 -15.63 -13.85
C ILE A 420 18.91 -14.73 -15.07
N ALA A 421 18.36 -13.54 -14.84
CA ALA A 421 18.06 -12.53 -15.85
C ALA A 421 19.32 -11.79 -16.36
N GLU A 422 20.44 -11.89 -15.65
CA GLU A 422 21.66 -11.18 -16.02
C GLU A 422 22.53 -12.01 -16.99
N PRO A 423 23.21 -11.39 -17.97
CA PRO A 423 24.13 -12.09 -18.85
C PRO A 423 25.32 -12.62 -18.03
N GLY A 424 25.39 -13.94 -17.85
CA GLY A 424 26.49 -14.59 -17.16
C GLY A 424 27.73 -14.61 -18.04
N GLY A 425 28.63 -13.64 -17.86
CA GLY A 425 29.86 -13.55 -18.65
C GLY A 425 31.14 -13.40 -17.83
N THR A 426 31.11 -12.66 -16.72
CA THR A 426 32.35 -12.17 -16.07
C THR A 426 32.64 -12.72 -14.66
N GLN A 427 31.70 -13.43 -14.03
CA GLN A 427 31.88 -13.94 -12.65
C GLN A 427 32.30 -15.41 -12.56
N ASP A 428 32.20 -16.19 -13.65
CA ASP A 428 32.52 -17.62 -13.61
C ASP A 428 34.03 -17.89 -13.58
N ALA A 429 34.86 -16.91 -13.97
CA ALA A 429 36.31 -17.05 -14.03
C ALA A 429 36.99 -17.15 -12.64
N ASP A 430 36.33 -16.67 -11.58
CA ASP A 430 36.83 -16.69 -10.20
C ASP A 430 36.27 -17.87 -9.36
N ILE A 431 35.51 -18.77 -10.01
CA ILE A 431 34.92 -19.92 -9.32
C ILE A 431 35.95 -21.05 -9.22
N ARG A 432 36.22 -21.50 -7.99
CA ARG A 432 37.21 -22.55 -7.70
C ARG A 432 36.90 -23.84 -8.46
N ALA A 433 37.96 -24.53 -8.92
CA ALA A 433 37.86 -25.77 -9.71
C ALA A 433 37.07 -26.89 -9.02
N GLU A 434 37.11 -26.95 -7.68
CA GLU A 434 36.34 -27.90 -6.86
C GLU A 434 34.82 -27.74 -7.07
N ILE A 435 34.34 -26.51 -7.20
CA ILE A 435 32.92 -26.22 -7.45
C ILE A 435 32.52 -26.73 -8.84
N HIS A 436 33.34 -26.48 -9.85
CA HIS A 436 33.12 -27.02 -11.19
C HIS A 436 33.10 -28.56 -11.23
N ARG A 437 33.86 -29.21 -10.35
CA ARG A 437 33.83 -30.67 -10.19
C ARG A 437 32.53 -31.13 -9.54
N ALA A 438 32.11 -30.51 -8.42
CA ALA A 438 30.86 -30.84 -7.74
C ALA A 438 29.63 -30.78 -8.68
N PHE A 439 29.53 -29.77 -9.54
CA PHE A 439 28.46 -29.71 -10.55
C PHE A 439 28.47 -30.92 -11.49
N ARG A 440 29.64 -31.33 -11.98
CA ARG A 440 29.76 -32.49 -12.89
C ARG A 440 29.40 -33.79 -12.20
N ASP A 441 29.92 -33.99 -11.00
CA ASP A 441 29.79 -35.25 -10.27
C ASP A 441 28.36 -35.45 -9.74
N GLU A 442 27.71 -34.39 -9.24
CA GLU A 442 26.39 -34.49 -8.61
C GLU A 442 25.23 -34.26 -9.57
N THR A 443 25.37 -33.37 -10.56
CA THR A 443 24.27 -33.02 -11.50
C THR A 443 24.45 -33.60 -12.90
N GLY A 444 25.62 -34.18 -13.21
CA GLY A 444 25.98 -34.64 -14.54
C GLY A 444 26.23 -33.52 -15.56
N MET A 445 26.36 -32.26 -15.11
CA MET A 445 26.48 -31.08 -15.98
C MET A 445 27.64 -30.19 -15.55
N THR A 446 28.30 -29.52 -16.50
CA THR A 446 29.17 -28.38 -16.16
C THR A 446 28.32 -27.21 -15.66
N LEU A 447 28.88 -26.30 -14.86
CA LEU A 447 28.17 -25.09 -14.39
C LEU A 447 27.49 -24.32 -15.55
N GLY A 448 28.19 -24.10 -16.66
CA GLY A 448 27.62 -23.43 -17.83
C GLY A 448 26.44 -24.19 -18.46
N ARG A 449 26.56 -25.52 -18.59
CA ARG A 449 25.46 -26.37 -19.10
C ARG A 449 24.28 -26.41 -18.12
N TRP A 450 24.56 -26.44 -16.82
CA TRP A 450 23.57 -26.38 -15.76
C TRP A 450 22.79 -25.06 -15.80
N ARG A 451 23.46 -23.91 -15.93
CA ARG A 451 22.83 -22.59 -16.07
C ARG A 451 21.93 -22.53 -17.30
N TYR A 452 22.39 -23.05 -18.43
CA TYR A 452 21.59 -23.12 -19.65
C TYR A 452 20.35 -24.00 -19.46
N ALA A 453 20.52 -25.21 -18.90
CA ALA A 453 19.41 -26.11 -18.60
C ALA A 453 18.42 -25.48 -17.61
N ALA A 454 18.92 -24.75 -16.61
CA ALA A 454 18.10 -24.05 -15.63
C ALA A 454 17.22 -22.98 -16.29
N ARG A 455 17.81 -22.12 -17.14
CA ARG A 455 17.06 -21.15 -17.94
C ARG A 455 15.95 -21.80 -18.75
N MET A 456 16.24 -22.90 -19.44
CA MET A 456 15.28 -23.57 -20.30
C MET A 456 14.16 -24.27 -19.52
N ARG A 457 14.45 -24.89 -18.37
CA ARG A 457 13.43 -25.54 -17.53
C ARG A 457 12.53 -24.52 -16.83
N ILE A 458 13.11 -23.44 -16.32
CA ILE A 458 12.35 -22.32 -15.76
C ILE A 458 11.49 -21.67 -16.86
N ALA A 459 12.02 -21.48 -18.07
CA ALA A 459 11.23 -20.97 -19.19
C ALA A 459 10.02 -21.85 -19.50
N ARG A 460 10.21 -23.17 -19.52
CA ARG A 460 9.13 -24.14 -19.75
C ARG A 460 8.03 -23.99 -18.70
N ASP A 461 8.41 -23.99 -17.42
CA ASP A 461 7.44 -23.88 -16.32
C ASP A 461 6.67 -22.54 -16.36
N LEU A 462 7.35 -21.45 -16.75
CA LEU A 462 6.70 -20.16 -16.97
C LEU A 462 5.73 -20.15 -18.16
N LEU A 463 6.07 -20.81 -19.27
CA LEU A 463 5.21 -20.94 -20.44
C LEU A 463 3.99 -21.82 -20.14
N ALA A 464 4.16 -22.92 -19.42
CA ALA A 464 3.08 -23.78 -18.95
C ALA A 464 2.11 -23.01 -18.03
N GLY A 465 2.64 -22.08 -17.22
CA GLY A 465 1.86 -21.11 -16.45
C GLY A 465 1.21 -19.97 -17.27
N GLY A 466 1.24 -20.03 -18.61
CA GLY A 466 0.56 -19.07 -19.49
C GLY A 466 1.31 -17.76 -19.77
N ALA A 467 2.56 -17.60 -19.33
CA ALA A 467 3.32 -16.38 -19.58
C ALA A 467 3.62 -16.18 -21.08
N ARG A 468 3.53 -14.95 -21.61
CA ARG A 468 3.85 -14.65 -23.02
C ARG A 468 5.34 -14.94 -23.32
N PRO A 469 5.70 -15.55 -24.47
CA PRO A 469 7.10 -15.90 -24.79
C PRO A 469 8.09 -14.73 -24.71
N SER A 470 7.69 -13.52 -25.12
CA SER A 470 8.51 -12.31 -25.02
C SER A 470 8.80 -11.88 -23.57
N ALA A 471 7.84 -12.09 -22.66
CA ALA A 471 8.04 -11.83 -21.23
C ALA A 471 8.98 -12.88 -20.61
N VAL A 472 8.83 -14.15 -21.01
CA VAL A 472 9.72 -15.24 -20.58
C VAL A 472 11.16 -14.99 -21.02
N ALA A 473 11.38 -14.58 -22.28
CA ALA A 473 12.71 -14.25 -22.81
C ALA A 473 13.45 -13.23 -21.93
N ARG A 474 12.81 -12.09 -21.64
CA ARG A 474 13.39 -11.05 -20.78
C ARG A 474 13.69 -11.56 -19.37
N ARG A 475 12.79 -12.36 -18.79
CA ARG A 475 12.92 -12.83 -17.40
C ARG A 475 14.08 -13.80 -17.16
N ILE A 476 14.50 -14.53 -18.18
CA ILE A 476 15.63 -15.47 -18.09
C ILE A 476 16.90 -14.94 -18.77
N GLY A 477 16.91 -13.65 -19.14
CA GLY A 477 18.11 -12.93 -19.58
C GLY A 477 18.37 -12.95 -21.09
N TYR A 478 17.35 -13.13 -21.93
CA TYR A 478 17.45 -12.92 -23.38
C TYR A 478 16.91 -11.54 -23.75
N ALA A 479 17.74 -10.75 -24.43
CA ALA A 479 17.35 -9.41 -24.92
C ALA A 479 16.26 -9.48 -26.02
N HIS A 480 16.28 -10.54 -26.84
CA HIS A 480 15.39 -10.66 -28.00
C HIS A 480 14.68 -12.02 -28.06
N LEU A 481 13.39 -11.99 -28.41
CA LEU A 481 12.53 -13.16 -28.54
C LEU A 481 13.06 -14.21 -29.55
N PRO A 482 13.55 -13.87 -30.75
CA PRO A 482 14.05 -14.87 -31.70
C PRO A 482 15.20 -15.71 -31.14
N THR A 483 16.15 -15.08 -30.43
CA THR A 483 17.28 -15.77 -29.78
C THR A 483 16.81 -16.74 -28.71
N PHE A 484 15.82 -16.32 -27.90
CA PHE A 484 15.19 -17.19 -26.91
C PHE A 484 14.45 -18.36 -27.58
N SER A 485 13.62 -18.10 -28.59
CA SER A 485 12.84 -19.13 -29.29
C SER A 485 13.74 -20.21 -29.88
N ALA A 486 14.83 -19.83 -30.56
CA ALA A 486 15.79 -20.78 -31.11
C ALA A 486 16.46 -21.62 -29.99
N ALA A 487 16.86 -20.99 -28.89
CA ALA A 487 17.47 -21.68 -27.75
C ALA A 487 16.50 -22.64 -27.05
N PHE A 488 15.22 -22.27 -26.94
CA PHE A 488 14.16 -23.08 -26.35
C PHE A 488 13.81 -24.28 -27.24
N SER A 489 13.60 -24.05 -28.54
CA SER A 489 13.36 -25.12 -29.52
C SER A 489 14.49 -26.14 -29.54
N ARG A 490 15.75 -25.68 -29.49
CA ARG A 490 16.91 -26.58 -29.43
C ARG A 490 16.91 -27.45 -28.18
N PHE A 491 16.39 -26.96 -27.06
CA PHE A 491 16.42 -27.68 -25.78
C PHE A 491 15.20 -28.59 -25.57
N HIS A 492 14.00 -28.15 -25.94
CA HIS A 492 12.74 -28.87 -25.68
C HIS A 492 12.11 -29.51 -26.92
N GLY A 493 12.66 -29.27 -28.12
CA GLY A 493 12.18 -29.82 -29.39
C GLY A 493 10.93 -29.14 -29.96
N LEU A 494 10.38 -28.13 -29.29
CA LEU A 494 9.20 -27.36 -29.70
C LEU A 494 9.48 -25.88 -29.53
N SER A 495 8.91 -25.02 -30.39
CA SER A 495 8.92 -23.58 -30.14
C SER A 495 8.12 -23.22 -28.89
N PRO A 496 8.40 -22.07 -28.24
CA PRO A 496 7.65 -21.61 -27.08
C PRO A 496 6.13 -21.57 -27.32
N ARG A 497 5.71 -21.18 -28.53
CA ARG A 497 4.29 -21.07 -28.89
C ARG A 497 3.64 -22.45 -29.03
N GLU A 498 4.26 -23.37 -29.77
CA GLU A 498 3.77 -24.73 -29.92
C GLU A 498 3.67 -25.45 -28.56
N TYR A 499 4.65 -25.22 -27.68
CA TYR A 499 4.61 -25.74 -26.32
C TYR A 499 3.38 -25.23 -25.54
N GLN A 500 3.09 -23.92 -25.60
CA GLN A 500 1.92 -23.35 -24.94
C GLN A 500 0.60 -23.85 -25.52
N GLU A 501 0.49 -23.95 -26.84
CA GLU A 501 -0.70 -24.48 -27.51
C GLU A 501 -0.96 -25.93 -27.07
N ARG A 502 0.10 -26.74 -26.94
CA ARG A 502 0.03 -28.12 -26.46
C ARG A 502 -0.41 -28.22 -24.99
N GLU A 503 0.13 -27.38 -24.11
CA GLU A 503 -0.25 -27.38 -22.69
C GLU A 503 -1.68 -26.84 -22.49
N ALA A 504 -2.09 -25.83 -23.27
CA ALA A 504 -3.47 -25.33 -23.25
C ALA A 504 -4.48 -26.39 -23.72
N ALA A 505 -4.09 -27.28 -24.65
CA ALA A 505 -4.91 -28.40 -25.09
C ALA A 505 -5.00 -29.54 -24.07
N ARG A 506 -4.05 -29.65 -23.13
CA ARG A 506 -4.04 -30.66 -22.04
C ARG A 506 -4.84 -30.24 -20.81
N SER A 507 -5.03 -28.93 -20.63
CA SER A 507 -5.77 -28.33 -19.51
C SER A 507 -7.25 -28.09 -19.82
N ARG A 508 -7.70 -28.43 -21.03
CA ARG A 508 -9.12 -28.53 -21.44
C ARG A 508 -9.53 -29.98 -21.43
#